data_AF-A0A6L4A9E3-F1
#
_entry.id   AF-A0A6L4A9E3-F1
#
_cell.length_a   1.000
_cell.length_b   1.000
_cell.length_c   1.000
_cell.angle_alpha   90.00
_cell.angle_beta   90.00
_cell.angle_gamma   90.00
#
_symmetry.space_group_name_H-M   'P 1'
#
loop_
_entity.id
_entity.type
_entity.pdbx_description
1 polymer ?
#
loop_
_entity_poly.entity_id
_entity_poly.type
_entity_poly.pdbx_seq_one_letter_code
_entity_poly.pdbx_strand_id
1 'polypeptide(L)'
;MNKVKVQPMENIKFYSVPKHERVARSALKHWLLIFLVVFGIFNALPFLAPVLMHIGWRTGGTAIYTMYSFLCHQMAQRSFFLFGPHMMLNTDQLPIQLTGDQGVDTRLLRQFRGNDELGWKVAWSDRMVYM
;
A
#
# COMPACT_ATOMS: atom_id res chain seq x y z
N MET A 1 -48.21 48.74 -34.35
CA MET A 1 -48.16 47.37 -33.79
C MET A 1 -47.11 46.59 -34.57
N ASN A 2 -45.86 46.55 -34.09
CA ASN A 2 -44.76 45.85 -34.78
C ASN A 2 -44.80 44.36 -34.41
N LYS A 3 -45.03 43.49 -35.41
CA LYS A 3 -44.91 42.04 -35.24
C LYS A 3 -43.43 41.66 -35.19
N VAL A 4 -42.94 41.28 -34.01
CA VAL A 4 -41.63 40.62 -33.87
C VAL A 4 -41.73 39.23 -34.50
N LYS A 5 -41.02 39.00 -35.61
CA LYS A 5 -40.87 37.67 -36.21
C LYS A 5 -39.87 36.87 -35.36
N VAL A 6 -40.35 35.87 -34.63
CA VAL A 6 -39.50 34.88 -33.97
C VAL A 6 -39.10 33.86 -35.03
N GLN A 7 -37.80 33.71 -35.30
CA GLN A 7 -37.30 32.68 -36.21
C GLN A 7 -37.17 31.32 -35.49
N PRO A 8 -37.51 30.20 -36.15
CA PRO A 8 -37.42 28.88 -35.54
C PRO A 8 -35.94 28.46 -35.39
N MET A 9 -35.56 28.00 -34.19
CA MET A 9 -34.23 27.45 -33.94
C MET A 9 -34.11 26.05 -34.55
N GLU A 10 -33.85 25.96 -35.85
CA GLU A 10 -33.93 24.70 -36.59
C GLU A 10 -32.65 23.83 -36.55
N ASN A 11 -31.63 24.16 -35.74
CA ASN A 11 -30.39 23.36 -35.75
C ASN A 11 -29.71 23.26 -34.37
N ILE A 12 -30.34 22.53 -33.44
CA ILE A 12 -29.63 22.08 -32.23
C ILE A 12 -28.89 20.78 -32.58
N LYS A 13 -27.60 20.89 -32.94
CA LYS A 13 -26.72 19.73 -33.01
C LYS A 13 -26.44 19.23 -31.59
N PHE A 14 -27.04 18.10 -31.23
CA PHE A 14 -26.70 17.39 -30.00
C PHE A 14 -25.30 16.79 -30.15
N TYR A 15 -24.28 17.53 -29.73
CA TYR A 15 -22.93 16.98 -29.61
C TYR A 15 -22.94 15.90 -28.53
N SER A 16 -22.64 14.66 -28.93
CA SER A 16 -22.46 13.57 -27.99
C SER A 16 -21.19 13.81 -27.16
N VAL A 17 -21.33 13.98 -25.85
CA VAL A 17 -20.18 14.11 -24.95
C VAL A 17 -19.27 12.88 -25.13
N PRO A 18 -18.01 13.06 -25.54
CA PRO A 18 -17.12 11.95 -25.84
C PRO A 18 -16.80 11.13 -24.58
N LYS A 19 -16.49 9.85 -24.75
CA LYS A 19 -16.31 8.89 -23.64
C LYS A 19 -15.23 9.33 -22.64
N HIS A 20 -14.14 9.94 -23.11
CA HIS A 20 -13.04 10.42 -22.26
C HIS A 20 -13.48 11.57 -21.33
N GLU A 21 -14.34 12.48 -21.79
CA GLU A 21 -14.91 13.54 -20.94
C GLU A 21 -15.85 12.97 -19.87
N ARG A 22 -16.59 11.91 -20.18
CA ARG A 22 -17.46 11.22 -19.20
C ARG A 22 -16.63 10.54 -18.12
N VAL A 23 -15.55 9.86 -18.49
CA VAL A 23 -14.62 9.22 -17.54
C VAL A 23 -13.91 10.27 -16.70
N ALA A 24 -13.37 11.33 -17.31
CA ALA A 24 -12.73 12.42 -16.59
C ALA A 24 -13.68 13.09 -15.58
N ARG A 25 -14.92 13.38 -16.00
CA ARG A 25 -15.95 13.92 -15.10
C ARG A 25 -16.30 12.94 -13.97
N SER A 26 -16.35 11.65 -14.23
CA SER A 26 -16.58 10.64 -13.18
C SER A 26 -15.42 10.57 -12.19
N ALA A 27 -14.18 10.58 -12.68
CA ALA A 27 -12.97 10.59 -11.85
C ALA A 27 -12.90 11.85 -11.00
N LEU A 28 -13.21 13.03 -11.55
CA LEU A 28 -13.27 14.28 -10.80
C LEU A 28 -14.42 14.32 -9.79
N LYS A 29 -15.54 13.64 -10.06
CA LYS A 29 -16.64 13.52 -9.08
C LYS A 29 -16.30 12.60 -7.92
N HIS A 30 -15.53 11.55 -8.17
CA HIS A 30 -15.21 10.51 -7.18
C HIS A 30 -13.74 10.53 -6.75
N TRP A 31 -13.02 11.62 -7.01
CA TRP A 31 -11.57 11.68 -6.79
C TRP A 31 -11.20 11.36 -5.34
N LEU A 32 -12.00 11.83 -4.38
CA LEU A 32 -11.81 11.56 -2.95
C LEU A 32 -11.99 10.08 -2.63
N LEU A 33 -13.03 9.44 -3.19
CA LEU A 33 -13.26 8.00 -3.00
C LEU A 33 -12.11 7.18 -3.59
N ILE A 34 -11.68 7.53 -4.82
CA ILE A 34 -10.54 6.89 -5.48
C ILE A 34 -9.28 7.05 -4.63
N PHE A 35 -9.02 8.27 -4.15
CA PHE A 35 -7.89 8.56 -3.28
C PHE A 35 -7.94 7.72 -2.00
N LEU A 36 -9.08 7.72 -1.28
CA LEU A 36 -9.24 6.96 -0.04
C LEU A 36 -9.06 5.46 -0.25
N VAL A 37 -9.57 4.90 -1.36
CA VAL A 37 -9.41 3.48 -1.69
C VAL A 37 -7.95 3.17 -1.99
N VAL A 38 -7.30 3.93 -2.86
CA VAL A 38 -5.89 3.72 -3.22
C VAL A 38 -4.99 3.88 -2.00
N PHE A 39 -5.21 4.93 -1.21
CA PHE A 39 -4.45 5.21 0.00
C PHE A 39 -4.72 4.15 1.08
N GLY A 40 -5.97 3.72 1.26
CA GLY A 40 -6.33 2.64 2.18
C GLY A 40 -5.65 1.32 1.80
N ILE A 41 -5.67 0.95 0.52
CA ILE A 41 -4.95 -0.22 -0.01
C ILE A 41 -3.45 -0.08 0.28
N PHE A 42 -2.85 1.07 -0.04
CA PHE A 42 -1.44 1.35 0.23
C PHE A 42 -1.08 1.21 1.72
N ASN A 43 -2.00 1.52 2.64
CA ASN A 43 -1.78 1.36 4.08
C ASN A 43 -2.07 -0.05 4.59
N ALA A 44 -2.94 -0.81 3.93
CA ALA A 44 -3.31 -2.16 4.33
C ALA A 44 -2.36 -3.25 3.79
N LEU A 45 -1.80 -3.06 2.60
CA LEU A 45 -0.89 -4.02 1.96
C LEU A 45 0.29 -4.51 2.83
N PRO A 46 0.95 -3.65 3.63
CA PRO A 46 2.04 -4.08 4.51
C PRO A 46 1.63 -5.14 5.52
N PHE A 47 0.38 -5.12 5.98
CA PHE A 47 -0.20 -6.11 6.88
C PHE A 47 -0.62 -7.38 6.15
N LEU A 48 -0.85 -7.31 4.83
CA LEU A 48 -1.13 -8.48 4.01
C LEU A 48 0.13 -9.34 3.79
N ALA A 49 1.33 -8.75 3.78
CA ALA A 49 2.59 -9.48 3.64
C ALA A 49 2.73 -10.67 4.62
N PRO A 50 2.61 -10.49 5.95
CA PRO A 50 2.71 -11.60 6.88
C PRO A 50 1.57 -12.62 6.74
N VAL A 51 0.36 -12.21 6.32
CA VAL A 51 -0.76 -13.13 6.06
C VAL A 51 -0.40 -14.07 4.90
N LEU A 52 0.11 -13.52 3.80
CA LEU A 52 0.52 -14.31 2.63
C LEU A 52 1.66 -15.27 2.95
N MET A 53 2.61 -14.85 3.79
CA MET A 53 3.69 -15.73 4.23
C MET A 53 3.17 -16.86 5.11
N HIS A 54 2.26 -16.56 6.04
CA HIS A 54 1.68 -17.54 6.96
C HIS A 54 0.88 -18.64 6.23
N ILE A 55 0.10 -18.28 5.20
CA ILE A 55 -0.64 -19.27 4.39
C ILE A 55 0.24 -19.99 3.34
N GLY A 56 1.56 -19.73 3.34
CA GLY A 56 2.52 -20.37 2.44
C GLY A 56 2.66 -19.75 1.05
N TRP A 57 1.93 -18.66 0.72
CA TRP A 57 2.09 -17.95 -0.54
C TRP A 57 3.30 -17.00 -0.52
N ARG A 58 4.50 -17.62 -0.51
CA ARG A 58 5.78 -16.92 -0.33
C ARG A 58 6.10 -15.91 -1.43
N THR A 59 5.73 -16.18 -2.68
CA THR A 59 5.94 -15.24 -3.80
C THR A 59 5.13 -13.96 -3.63
N GLY A 60 3.86 -14.06 -3.25
CA GLY A 60 3.01 -12.90 -2.99
C GLY A 60 3.51 -12.05 -1.81
N GLY A 61 3.79 -12.68 -0.67
CA GLY A 61 4.34 -11.97 0.49
C GLY A 61 5.70 -11.31 0.19
N THR A 62 6.59 -12.02 -0.52
CA THR A 62 7.89 -11.49 -0.95
C THR A 62 7.75 -10.28 -1.86
N ALA A 63 6.80 -10.28 -2.79
CA ALA A 63 6.57 -9.14 -3.68
C ALA A 63 6.18 -7.88 -2.87
N ILE A 64 5.31 -8.02 -1.87
CA ILE A 64 4.92 -6.90 -1.00
C ILE A 64 6.13 -6.40 -0.20
N TYR A 65 6.90 -7.28 0.47
CA TYR A 65 8.10 -6.86 1.18
C TYR A 65 9.06 -6.09 0.28
N THR A 66 9.33 -6.60 -0.92
CA THR A 66 10.24 -5.98 -1.88
C THR A 66 9.74 -4.59 -2.29
N MET A 67 8.45 -4.46 -2.65
CA MET A 67 7.87 -3.17 -3.03
C MET A 67 7.99 -2.13 -1.91
N TYR A 68 7.69 -2.50 -0.66
CA TYR A 68 7.76 -1.58 0.46
C TYR A 68 9.18 -1.35 1.00
N SER A 69 10.16 -2.17 0.61
CA SER A 69 11.55 -2.03 1.06
C SER A 69 12.24 -0.77 0.53
N PHE A 70 11.70 -0.19 -0.55
CA PHE A 70 12.13 1.11 -1.08
C PHE A 70 11.60 2.30 -0.27
N LEU A 71 10.50 2.08 0.48
CA LEU A 71 9.80 3.12 1.25
C LEU A 71 10.18 3.08 2.73
N CYS A 72 10.43 1.89 3.26
CA CYS A 72 10.74 1.64 4.66
C CYS A 72 12.03 0.85 4.79
N HIS A 73 12.79 1.11 5.85
CA HIS A 73 13.92 0.24 6.16
C HIS A 73 13.48 -1.17 6.57
N GLN A 74 12.29 -1.37 7.15
CA GLN A 74 11.76 -2.69 7.52
C GLN A 74 12.70 -3.54 8.39
N MET A 75 13.40 -2.93 9.35
CA MET A 75 14.26 -3.69 10.26
C MET A 75 13.42 -4.59 11.18
N ALA A 76 13.80 -5.87 11.31
CA ALA A 76 13.04 -6.88 12.05
C ALA A 76 12.73 -6.45 13.48
N GLN A 77 13.72 -6.01 14.25
CA GLN A 77 13.58 -5.55 15.64
C GLN A 77 12.74 -4.27 15.82
N ARG A 78 12.33 -3.65 14.71
CA ARG A 78 11.49 -2.45 14.65
C ARG A 78 10.18 -2.71 13.93
N SER A 79 9.82 -3.96 13.63
CA SER A 79 8.60 -4.29 12.89
C SER A 79 7.67 -5.13 13.78
N PHE A 80 6.36 -5.01 13.54
CA PHE A 80 5.41 -5.89 14.21
C PHE A 80 5.43 -7.29 13.59
N PHE A 81 5.35 -8.33 14.41
CA PHE A 81 5.22 -9.72 13.99
C PHE A 81 3.79 -10.21 14.22
N LEU A 82 3.23 -10.86 13.20
CA LEU A 82 1.94 -11.52 13.26
C LEU A 82 2.14 -13.04 13.20
N PHE A 83 1.20 -13.79 13.76
CA PHE A 83 1.23 -15.27 13.78
C PHE A 83 2.43 -15.85 14.56
N GLY A 84 2.97 -15.08 15.49
CA GLY A 84 4.04 -15.50 16.40
C GLY A 84 3.69 -15.22 17.86
N PRO A 85 4.53 -15.66 18.81
CA PRO A 85 4.29 -15.50 20.24
C PRO A 85 4.42 -14.05 20.73
N HIS A 86 5.17 -13.21 20.00
CA HIS A 86 5.45 -11.83 20.37
C HIS A 86 5.12 -10.88 19.22
N MET A 87 4.50 -9.74 19.54
CA MET A 87 4.20 -8.70 18.55
C MET A 87 5.45 -7.93 18.12
N MET A 88 6.48 -7.83 18.96
CA MET A 88 7.76 -7.21 18.62
C MET A 88 8.87 -8.05 19.19
N LEU A 89 9.94 -8.24 18.42
CA LEU A 89 11.09 -9.03 18.80
C LEU A 89 12.27 -8.12 19.09
N ASN A 90 12.96 -8.37 20.19
CA ASN A 90 14.25 -7.78 20.46
C ASN A 90 15.34 -8.50 19.65
N THR A 91 16.50 -7.86 19.52
CA THR A 91 17.61 -8.39 18.72
C THR A 91 18.12 -9.75 19.19
N ASP A 92 18.08 -10.01 20.50
CA ASP A 92 18.47 -11.27 21.14
C ASP A 92 17.50 -12.43 20.85
N GLN A 93 16.27 -12.13 20.44
CA GLN A 93 15.26 -13.12 20.07
C GLN A 93 15.30 -13.47 18.57
N LEU A 94 16.05 -12.71 17.77
CA LEU A 94 16.17 -12.95 16.34
C LEU A 94 17.22 -14.02 16.07
N PRO A 95 16.98 -14.94 15.12
CA PRO A 95 17.95 -15.96 14.72
C PRO A 95 19.00 -15.35 13.76
N ILE A 96 19.59 -14.22 14.14
CA ILE A 96 20.51 -13.41 13.35
C ILE A 96 21.69 -13.07 14.24
N GLN A 97 22.89 -13.35 13.76
CA GLN A 97 24.11 -12.97 14.46
C GLN A 97 24.58 -11.60 13.98
N LEU A 98 24.52 -10.61 14.87
CA LEU A 98 25.04 -9.28 14.58
C LEU A 98 26.57 -9.27 14.69
N THR A 99 27.22 -8.57 13.77
CA THR A 99 28.68 -8.49 13.65
C THR A 99 29.25 -7.25 14.34
N GLY A 100 28.41 -6.28 14.69
CA GLY A 100 28.83 -4.97 15.19
C GLY A 100 29.10 -3.94 14.08
N ASP A 101 29.10 -4.36 12.82
CA ASP A 101 29.12 -3.46 11.67
C ASP A 101 27.70 -3.01 11.34
N GLN A 102 27.42 -1.71 11.53
CA GLN A 102 26.08 -1.16 11.36
C GLN A 102 25.51 -1.37 9.95
N GLY A 103 26.34 -1.34 8.90
CA GLY A 103 25.89 -1.53 7.53
C GLY A 103 25.50 -2.97 7.26
N VAL A 104 26.31 -3.92 7.71
CA VAL A 104 26.03 -5.35 7.62
C VAL A 104 24.83 -5.72 8.46
N ASP A 105 24.80 -5.30 9.72
CA ASP A 105 23.75 -5.60 10.69
C ASP A 105 22.40 -5.06 10.24
N THR A 106 22.37 -3.80 9.76
CA THR A 106 21.14 -3.23 9.20
C THR A 106 20.62 -4.10 8.07
N ARG A 107 21.48 -4.50 7.11
CA ARG A 107 21.05 -5.36 5.99
C ARG A 107 20.52 -6.72 6.45
N LEU A 108 21.17 -7.36 7.43
CA LEU A 108 20.70 -8.64 8.00
C LEU A 108 19.32 -8.50 8.64
N LEU A 109 19.13 -7.45 9.46
CA LEU A 109 17.85 -7.15 10.12
C LEU A 109 16.75 -6.81 9.11
N ARG A 110 17.09 -6.21 7.97
CA ARG A 110 16.15 -5.97 6.86
C ARG A 110 15.72 -7.27 6.18
N GLN A 111 16.67 -8.18 5.95
CA GLN A 111 16.45 -9.43 5.23
C GLN A 111 15.58 -10.42 6.01
N PHE A 112 15.70 -10.46 7.33
CA PHE A 112 14.87 -11.34 8.15
C PHE A 112 13.41 -10.90 8.13
N ARG A 113 12.55 -11.74 7.55
CA ARG A 113 11.10 -11.48 7.41
C ARG A 113 10.26 -12.21 8.46
N GLY A 114 10.81 -13.25 9.07
CA GLY A 114 10.07 -14.14 9.96
C GLY A 114 10.12 -15.61 9.54
N ASN A 115 9.45 -16.44 10.31
CA ASN A 115 9.28 -17.87 10.11
C ASN A 115 8.02 -18.35 10.86
N ASP A 116 7.71 -19.64 10.80
CA ASP A 116 6.48 -20.17 11.41
C ASP A 116 6.52 -20.22 12.95
N GLU A 117 7.70 -20.09 13.57
CA GLU A 117 7.88 -20.09 15.02
C GLU A 117 7.73 -18.69 15.63
N LEU A 118 8.39 -17.70 15.02
CA LEU A 118 8.45 -16.31 15.49
C LEU A 118 7.36 -15.43 14.85
N GLY A 119 6.64 -15.98 13.88
CA GLY A 119 5.71 -15.24 13.05
C GLY A 119 6.39 -14.48 11.91
N TRP A 120 5.58 -13.71 11.18
CA TRP A 120 5.99 -12.95 10.00
C TRP A 120 5.83 -11.46 10.26
N LYS A 121 6.83 -10.66 9.86
CA LYS A 121 6.82 -9.21 10.13
C LYS A 121 5.87 -8.46 9.19
N VAL A 122 5.25 -7.37 9.66
CA VAL A 122 4.58 -6.40 8.79
C VAL A 122 5.64 -5.75 7.88
N ALA A 123 5.30 -5.43 6.63
CA ALA A 123 6.24 -4.79 5.69
C ALA A 123 6.51 -3.30 5.99
N TRP A 124 6.31 -2.89 7.24
CA TRP A 124 6.53 -1.56 7.81
C TRP A 124 7.18 -1.67 9.18
N SER A 125 7.97 -0.66 9.52
CA SER A 125 8.43 -0.45 10.89
C SER A 125 7.35 0.17 11.76
N ASP A 126 7.53 0.06 13.07
CA ASP A 126 6.83 0.78 14.13
C ASP A 126 6.56 2.24 13.75
N ARG A 127 7.59 2.97 13.29
CA ARG A 127 7.49 4.39 12.91
C ARG A 127 6.55 4.71 11.75
N MET A 128 6.14 3.72 10.96
CA MET A 128 5.17 3.91 9.88
C MET A 128 3.75 3.47 10.29
N VAL A 129 3.63 2.76 11.40
CA VAL A 129 2.35 2.30 11.95
C VAL A 129 1.88 3.23 13.07
N TYR A 130 2.79 3.71 13.91
CA TYR A 130 2.51 4.66 14.98
C TYR A 130 3.70 5.62 15.18
N MET A 131 3.39 6.83 15.61
CA MET A 131 4.36 7.86 16.02
C MET A 131 4.03 8.32 17.44
#